data_AF-A0AAE4DIS4-F1
#
_entry.id   AF-A0AAE4DIS4-F1
#
_cell.length_a   1.000
_cell.length_b   1.000
_cell.length_c   1.000
_cell.angle_alpha   90.00
_cell.angle_beta   90.00
_cell.angle_gamma   90.00
#
_symmetry.space_group_name_H-M   'P 1'
#
loop_
_entity.id
_entity.type
_entity.pdbx_description
1 polymer ?
#
loop_
_entity_poly.entity_id
_entity_poly.type
_entity_poly.pdbx_seq_one_letter_code
_entity_poly.pdbx_strand_id
1 'polypeptide(L)'
;MAIRNVITRLSLLGLLMFSLSAIAQDASFSDQQINQFVTAKNAVMEIRDDYVQRIEATDDRDEAMALEQEANQMMVQAVEDTGLTVDMYSEIAQSATQDTALAERINSME
;
A
#
# COMPACT_ATOMS: atom_id res chain seq x y z
N MET A 1 15.79 -21.39 25.71
CA MET A 1 14.53 -20.71 25.38
C MET A 1 14.78 -19.21 25.32
N ALA A 2 15.36 -18.72 24.22
CA ALA A 2 15.61 -17.31 24.01
C ALA A 2 15.96 -17.05 22.54
N ILE A 3 14.96 -16.76 21.70
CA ILE A 3 15.10 -15.84 20.57
C ILE A 3 13.78 -15.08 20.46
N ARG A 4 13.66 -14.06 21.31
CA ARG A 4 12.67 -13.00 21.17
C ARG A 4 13.45 -11.82 20.60
N ASN A 5 12.94 -11.23 19.52
CA ASN A 5 13.43 -10.06 18.76
C ASN A 5 14.10 -10.39 17.41
N VAL A 6 13.30 -10.62 16.37
CA VAL A 6 13.60 -10.19 15.00
C VAL A 6 12.28 -9.78 14.30
N ILE A 7 11.60 -8.76 14.81
CA ILE A 7 10.57 -8.04 14.02
C ILE A 7 10.71 -6.56 14.33
N THR A 8 11.84 -5.99 13.96
CA THR A 8 11.98 -4.54 13.84
C THR A 8 13.16 -4.30 12.89
N ARG A 9 12.93 -3.43 11.89
CA ARG A 9 13.84 -3.02 10.80
C ARG A 9 13.65 -3.77 9.48
N LEU A 10 12.49 -3.56 8.85
CA LEU A 10 12.50 -3.27 7.42
C LEU A 10 13.03 -1.83 7.24
N SER A 11 14.30 -1.63 7.57
CA SER A 11 15.01 -0.38 7.32
C SER A 11 15.56 -0.46 5.91
N LEU A 12 14.72 -0.13 4.92
CA LEU A 12 15.19 0.19 3.58
C LEU A 12 15.79 1.60 3.59
N LEU A 13 16.79 1.84 4.44
CA LEU A 13 17.48 3.12 4.54
C LEU A 13 18.97 2.88 4.34
N GLY A 14 19.42 3.02 3.09
CA GLY A 14 20.82 2.84 2.78
C GLY A 14 21.20 2.95 1.31
N LEU A 15 20.82 4.02 0.60
CA LEU A 15 21.76 4.79 -0.24
C LEU A 15 21.10 6.03 -0.84
N LEU A 16 21.91 7.09 -0.99
CA LEU A 16 21.72 8.34 -1.75
C LEU A 16 21.26 9.57 -0.97
N MET A 17 22.23 10.15 -0.26
CA MET A 17 22.37 11.60 -0.17
C MET A 17 22.54 12.22 -1.56
N PHE A 18 21.87 13.36 -1.76
CA PHE A 18 22.04 14.37 -2.83
C PHE A 18 21.66 13.97 -4.27
N SER A 19 20.48 14.42 -4.69
CA SER A 19 20.33 15.26 -5.89
C SER A 19 19.01 16.03 -5.82
N LEU A 20 19.11 17.30 -6.22
CA LEU A 20 18.14 18.39 -6.16
C LEU A 20 16.71 17.99 -6.55
N SER A 21 15.76 18.60 -5.85
CA SER A 21 14.44 18.92 -6.39
C SER A 21 13.73 17.72 -7.04
N ALA A 22 13.24 16.80 -6.21
CA ALA A 22 11.87 16.39 -6.47
C ALA A 22 11.07 17.68 -6.28
N ILE A 23 10.84 18.37 -7.40
CA ILE A 23 9.74 19.31 -7.54
C ILE A 23 8.62 18.63 -6.77
N ALA A 24 8.24 19.24 -5.64
CA ALA A 24 6.93 19.00 -5.09
C ALA A 24 6.03 19.26 -6.29
N GLN A 25 5.65 18.18 -6.98
CA GLN A 25 4.53 18.27 -7.85
C GLN A 25 3.45 18.62 -6.85
N ASP A 26 3.11 19.90 -6.83
CA ASP A 26 1.84 20.43 -6.37
C ASP A 26 0.77 19.82 -7.31
N ALA A 27 0.79 18.50 -7.46
CA ALA A 27 -0.24 17.70 -8.05
C ALA A 27 -1.21 17.50 -6.90
N SER A 28 -1.95 18.57 -6.61
CA SER A 28 -3.22 18.42 -5.93
C SER A 28 -3.97 17.28 -6.65
N PHE A 29 -4.09 16.13 -6.00
CA PHE A 29 -4.84 15.01 -6.56
C PHE A 29 -6.27 15.47 -6.84
N SER A 30 -6.80 15.12 -8.00
CA SER A 30 -8.19 15.42 -8.34
C SER A 30 -9.15 14.66 -7.42
N ASP A 31 -10.38 15.15 -7.25
CA ASP A 31 -11.40 14.43 -6.48
C ASP A 31 -11.67 13.04 -7.07
N GLN A 32 -11.57 12.90 -8.39
CA GLN A 32 -11.69 11.60 -9.05
C GLN A 32 -10.57 10.65 -8.60
N GLN A 33 -9.31 11.09 -8.60
CA GLN A 33 -8.18 10.26 -8.17
C GLN A 33 -8.30 9.87 -6.69
N ILE A 34 -8.78 10.77 -5.82
CA ILE A 34 -8.98 10.46 -4.41
C ILE A 34 -10.13 9.45 -4.22
N ASN A 35 -11.24 9.60 -4.94
CA ASN A 35 -12.33 8.62 -4.91
C ASN A 35 -11.90 7.24 -5.41
N GLN A 36 -11.13 7.19 -6.50
CA GLN A 36 -10.56 5.94 -7.01
C GLN A 36 -9.59 5.33 -5.98
N PHE A 37 -8.79 6.16 -5.31
CA PHE A 37 -7.87 5.72 -4.27
C PHE A 37 -8.60 5.12 -3.07
N VAL A 38 -9.67 5.77 -2.58
CA VAL A 38 -10.49 5.22 -1.47
C VAL A 38 -11.09 3.88 -1.87
N THR A 39 -11.64 3.79 -3.09
CA THR A 39 -12.19 2.53 -3.62
C THR A 39 -11.13 1.43 -3.68
N ALA A 40 -9.95 1.75 -4.22
CA ALA A 40 -8.82 0.81 -4.32
C ALA A 40 -8.32 0.39 -2.94
N LYS A 41 -8.19 1.34 -1.99
CA LYS A 41 -7.75 1.08 -0.62
C LYS A 41 -8.66 0.07 0.06
N ASN A 42 -9.97 0.23 -0.07
CA ASN A 42 -10.94 -0.69 0.51
C ASN A 42 -10.82 -2.10 -0.06
N ALA A 43 -10.72 -2.22 -1.39
CA ALA A 43 -10.53 -3.52 -2.05
C ALA A 43 -9.20 -4.19 -1.66
N VAL A 44 -8.10 -3.41 -1.60
CA VAL A 44 -6.79 -3.89 -1.16
C VAL A 44 -6.83 -4.38 0.29
N MET A 45 -7.52 -3.67 1.19
CA MET A 45 -7.68 -4.10 2.58
C MET A 45 -8.48 -5.41 2.69
N GLU A 46 -9.58 -5.54 1.95
CA GLU A 46 -10.38 -6.77 1.93
C GLU A 46 -9.57 -7.98 1.44
N ILE A 47 -8.84 -7.82 0.34
CA ILE A 47 -7.92 -8.85 -0.18
C ILE A 47 -6.87 -9.19 0.87
N ARG A 48 -6.21 -8.19 1.46
CA ARG A 48 -5.18 -8.41 2.48
C ARG A 48 -5.72 -9.22 3.65
N ASP A 49 -6.90 -8.89 4.15
CA ASP A 49 -7.49 -9.56 5.30
C ASP A 49 -7.87 -11.02 4.98
N ASP A 50 -8.42 -11.29 3.78
CA ASP A 50 -8.70 -12.66 3.30
C ASP A 50 -7.41 -13.50 3.21
N TYR A 51 -6.38 -12.97 2.57
CA TYR A 51 -5.14 -13.71 2.38
C TYR A 51 -4.36 -13.92 3.69
N VAL A 52 -4.41 -12.97 4.63
CA VAL A 52 -3.84 -13.17 5.97
C VAL A 52 -4.50 -14.37 6.64
N GLN A 53 -5.83 -14.48 6.60
CA GLN A 53 -6.53 -15.63 7.18
C GLN A 53 -6.16 -16.95 6.50
N ARG A 54 -6.04 -16.96 5.17
CA ARG A 54 -5.64 -18.16 4.40
C ARG A 54 -4.21 -18.59 4.72
N ILE A 55 -3.28 -17.63 4.83
CA ILE A 55 -1.87 -17.89 5.16
C ILE A 55 -1.75 -18.41 6.60
N GLU A 56 -2.46 -17.82 7.56
CA GLU A 56 -2.46 -18.29 8.96
C GLU A 56 -3.11 -19.66 9.14
N ALA A 57 -3.94 -20.10 8.18
CA ALA A 57 -4.59 -21.40 8.21
C ALA A 57 -3.72 -22.56 7.67
N THR A 58 -2.56 -22.27 7.07
CA THR A 58 -1.64 -23.30 6.57
C THR A 58 -0.31 -23.33 7.33
N ASP A 59 0.17 -24.55 7.60
CA ASP A 59 1.52 -24.80 8.14
C ASP A 59 2.54 -25.09 7.01
N ASP A 60 2.09 -25.17 5.75
CA ASP A 60 2.94 -25.43 4.59
C ASP A 60 3.58 -24.12 4.09
N ARG A 61 4.90 -24.09 4.08
CA ARG A 61 5.67 -22.92 3.68
C ARG A 61 5.50 -22.59 2.20
N ASP A 62 5.45 -23.60 1.33
CA ASP A 62 5.33 -23.38 -0.12
C ASP A 62 3.92 -22.90 -0.46
N GLU A 63 2.90 -23.40 0.25
CA GLU A 63 1.53 -22.88 0.15
C GLU A 63 1.42 -21.43 0.62
N ALA A 64 2.00 -21.09 1.78
CA ALA A 64 2.03 -19.72 2.27
C ALA A 64 2.71 -18.76 1.28
N MET A 65 3.83 -19.17 0.67
CA MET A 65 4.51 -18.38 -0.37
C MET A 65 3.65 -18.19 -1.64
N ALA A 66 2.90 -19.21 -2.05
CA ALA A 66 1.98 -19.12 -3.18
C ALA A 66 0.83 -18.15 -2.89
N LEU A 67 0.25 -18.22 -1.69
CA LEU A 67 -0.81 -17.33 -1.22
C LEU A 67 -0.33 -15.87 -1.16
N GLU A 68 0.89 -15.61 -0.67
CA GLU A 68 1.48 -14.26 -0.71
C GLU A 68 1.61 -13.73 -2.14
N GLN A 69 2.05 -14.56 -3.09
CA GLN A 69 2.21 -14.16 -4.49
C GLN A 69 0.86 -13.91 -5.17
N GLU A 70 -0.15 -14.71 -4.87
CA GLU A 70 -1.52 -14.53 -5.35
C GLU A 70 -2.13 -13.23 -4.78
N ALA A 71 -1.99 -12.98 -3.48
CA ALA A 71 -2.45 -11.77 -2.82
C ALA A 71 -1.88 -10.51 -3.48
N ASN A 72 -0.57 -10.50 -3.77
CA ASN A 72 0.10 -9.37 -4.42
C ASN A 72 -0.47 -9.08 -5.82
N GLN A 73 -0.75 -10.12 -6.61
CA GLN A 73 -1.36 -9.95 -7.93
C GLN A 73 -2.78 -9.40 -7.80
N MET A 74 -3.58 -9.96 -6.90
CA MET A 74 -4.95 -9.51 -6.67
C MET A 74 -5.02 -8.06 -6.19
N MET A 75 -4.11 -7.64 -5.31
CA MET A 75 -4.02 -6.25 -4.86
C MET A 75 -3.65 -5.29 -5.99
N VAL A 76 -2.73 -5.67 -6.88
CA VAL A 76 -2.38 -4.88 -8.08
C VAL A 76 -3.61 -4.72 -8.98
N GLN A 77 -4.30 -5.82 -9.28
CA GLN A 77 -5.51 -5.79 -10.11
C GLN A 77 -6.60 -4.93 -9.50
N ALA A 78 -6.83 -5.03 -8.18
CA ALA A 78 -7.83 -4.22 -7.48
C ALA A 78 -7.55 -2.72 -7.59
N VAL A 79 -6.28 -2.31 -7.60
CA VAL A 79 -5.91 -0.91 -7.85
C VAL A 79 -6.19 -0.53 -9.31
N GLU A 80 -5.73 -1.34 -10.26
CA GLU A 80 -5.90 -1.09 -11.69
C GLU A 80 -7.37 -1.05 -12.14
N ASP A 81 -8.24 -1.86 -11.55
CA ASP A 81 -9.67 -1.91 -11.83
C ASP A 81 -10.40 -0.61 -11.47
N THR A 82 -9.85 0.20 -10.56
CA THR A 82 -10.38 1.54 -10.26
C THR A 82 -10.01 2.59 -11.30
N GLY A 83 -9.12 2.25 -12.24
CA GLY A 83 -8.53 3.17 -13.20
C GLY A 83 -7.32 3.94 -12.67
N LEU A 84 -6.80 3.56 -11.50
CA LEU A 84 -5.51 4.04 -11.00
C LEU A 84 -4.37 3.09 -11.38
N THR A 85 -3.20 3.64 -11.65
CA THR A 85 -1.97 2.86 -11.66
C THR A 85 -1.49 2.58 -10.24
N VAL A 86 -0.76 1.50 -10.02
CA VAL A 86 -0.10 1.19 -8.73
C VAL A 86 0.81 2.34 -8.27
N ASP A 87 1.54 2.98 -9.18
CA ASP A 87 2.41 4.13 -8.86
C ASP A 87 1.61 5.30 -8.28
N MET A 88 0.52 5.70 -8.94
CA MET A 88 -0.39 6.76 -8.45
C MET A 88 -1.05 6.40 -7.10
N TYR A 89 -1.45 5.14 -6.91
CA TYR A 89 -1.96 4.68 -5.61
C TYR A 89 -0.91 4.86 -4.51
N SER A 90 0.34 4.45 -4.77
CA SER A 90 1.44 4.61 -3.83
C SER A 90 1.77 6.08 -3.56
N GLU A 91 1.72 6.93 -4.58
CA GLU A 91 1.99 8.36 -4.48
C GLU A 91 0.95 9.08 -3.60
N ILE A 92 -0.34 8.76 -3.78
CA ILE A 92 -1.43 9.29 -2.94
C ILE A 92 -1.24 8.80 -1.49
N ALA A 93 -0.99 7.51 -1.29
CA ALA A 93 -0.77 6.94 0.05
C ALA A 93 0.41 7.61 0.77
N GLN A 94 1.55 7.76 0.10
CA GLN A 94 2.74 8.41 0.66
C GLN A 94 2.48 9.89 0.96
N SER A 95 1.77 10.59 0.07
CA SER A 95 1.43 12.00 0.27
C SER A 95 0.50 12.20 1.46
N ALA A 96 -0.51 11.33 1.62
CA ALA A 96 -1.46 11.39 2.73
C ALA A 96 -0.78 11.22 4.11
N THR A 97 0.40 10.58 4.19
CA THR A 97 1.15 10.50 5.46
C THR A 97 1.82 11.82 5.87
N GLN A 98 2.03 12.73 4.92
CA GLN A 98 2.77 13.98 5.12
C GLN A 98 1.87 15.22 5.02
N ASP A 99 0.76 15.12 4.30
CA ASP A 99 -0.22 16.19 4.10
C ASP A 99 -1.53 15.88 4.84
N THR A 100 -1.73 16.57 5.97
CA THR A 100 -2.94 16.44 6.79
C THR A 100 -4.21 16.85 6.02
N ALA A 101 -4.14 17.85 5.15
CA ALA A 101 -5.32 18.30 4.40
C ALA A 101 -5.75 17.25 3.37
N LEU A 102 -4.78 16.59 2.72
CA LEU A 102 -5.05 15.45 1.86
C LEU A 102 -5.64 14.27 2.65
N ALA A 103 -5.10 13.96 3.83
CA ALA A 103 -5.63 12.90 4.68
C ALA A 103 -7.08 13.17 5.10
N GLU A 104 -7.40 14.41 5.49
CA GLU A 104 -8.78 14.84 5.79
C GLU A 104 -9.70 14.69 4.58
N ARG A 105 -9.23 15.07 3.38
CA ARG A 105 -10.00 14.93 2.14
C ARG A 105 -10.28 13.46 1.80
N ILE A 106 -9.28 12.58 1.91
CA ILE A 106 -9.47 11.12 1.78
C ILE A 106 -10.51 10.63 2.79
N ASN A 107 -10.38 10.98 4.07
CA ASN A 107 -11.29 10.55 5.13
C ASN A 107 -12.74 11.01 4.89
N SER A 108 -12.95 12.15 4.23
CA SER A 108 -14.28 12.65 3.89
C SER A 108 -14.97 11.90 2.75
N MET A 109 -14.23 11.06 2.01
CA MET A 109 -14.72 10.29 0.86
C MET A 109 -14.85 8.79 1.17
N GLU A 110 -14.50 8.35 2.39
CA GLU A 110 -14.71 6.98 2.89
C GLU A 110 -16.17 6.71 3.25
#